data_AF-A0A4U3AMA1-F1
#
_entry.id   AF-A0A4U3AMA1-F1
#
_cell.length_a   1.000
_cell.length_b   1.000
_cell.length_c   1.000
_cell.angle_alpha   90.00
_cell.angle_beta   90.00
_cell.angle_gamma   90.00
#
_symmetry.space_group_name_H-M   'P 1'
#
loop_
_entity.id
_entity.type
_entity.pdbx_description
1 polymer ?
#
loop_
_entity_poly.entity_id
_entity_poly.type
_entity_poly.pdbx_seq_one_letter_code
_entity_poly.pdbx_strand_id
1 'polypeptide(L)'
;QYKDIFEESTFTAVVLGGDAKEHNKVVTKDFNEIRNIIKDNAELSSKNPAYPISYTSTFLKDNATAAVHNNTDYIETTTTEYSSAKMTLDHYGAYVAQFDVSWDEFSYDANGKEVLTHKTWEGNNQDKTAHYSTVIPLSPNSKNVKVVARECTGLAWEWWRTIINEQNVPLTNEIKVSIGGTTLYPTANISH
;
A
#
# COMPACT_ATOMS: atom_id res chain seq x y z
N GLN A 1 4.68 -7.85 0.70
CA GLN A 1 4.35 -6.89 1.79
C GLN A 1 5.35 -6.94 2.93
N TYR A 2 5.30 -7.88 3.90
CA TYR A 2 6.26 -7.83 5.03
C TYR A 2 7.72 -7.93 4.59
N LYS A 3 8.02 -8.75 3.57
CA LYS A 3 9.36 -8.86 3.00
C LYS A 3 9.92 -7.51 2.53
N ASP A 4 9.12 -6.74 1.81
CA ASP A 4 9.53 -5.43 1.26
C ASP A 4 9.79 -4.44 2.41
N ILE A 5 8.94 -4.45 3.44
CA ILE A 5 9.16 -3.68 4.68
C ILE A 5 10.48 -4.08 5.35
N PHE A 6 10.78 -5.37 5.45
CA PHE A 6 12.02 -5.87 6.05
C PHE A 6 13.26 -5.46 5.24
N GLU A 7 13.19 -5.49 3.91
CA GLU A 7 14.31 -5.12 3.03
C GLU A 7 14.69 -3.63 3.16
N GLU A 8 13.69 -2.76 3.37
CA GLU A 8 13.86 -1.32 3.59
C GLU A 8 14.08 -0.96 5.08
N SER A 9 13.95 -1.91 6.00
CA SER A 9 14.15 -1.69 7.43
C SER A 9 15.64 -1.76 7.82
N THR A 10 15.98 -1.08 8.93
CA THR A 10 17.26 -1.22 9.61
C THR A 10 17.02 -1.37 11.10
N PHE A 11 17.70 -2.33 11.72
CA PHE A 11 17.57 -2.63 13.14
C PHE A 11 18.81 -2.17 13.90
N THR A 12 18.61 -1.68 15.11
CA THR A 12 19.70 -1.26 16.00
C THR A 12 19.51 -1.88 17.38
N ALA A 13 20.56 -2.51 17.90
CA ALA A 13 20.62 -2.96 19.28
C ALA A 13 21.74 -2.22 20.01
N VAL A 14 21.46 -1.83 21.25
CA VAL A 14 22.43 -1.24 22.17
C VAL A 14 22.34 -1.99 23.50
N VAL A 15 23.48 -2.44 24.01
CA VAL A 15 23.56 -3.07 25.33
C VAL A 15 24.00 -2.01 26.34
N LEU A 16 23.15 -1.77 27.34
CA LEU A 16 23.36 -0.75 28.38
C LEU A 16 23.63 -1.43 29.73
N GLY A 17 24.49 -0.80 30.52
CA GLY A 17 24.96 -1.28 31.82
C GLY A 17 26.36 -0.74 32.10
N GLY A 18 26.95 -1.08 33.25
CA GLY A 18 28.37 -0.82 33.54
C GLY A 18 28.82 0.62 33.31
N ASP A 19 29.99 0.78 32.67
CA ASP A 19 30.54 2.08 32.24
C ASP A 19 30.10 2.43 30.81
N ALA A 20 29.96 3.72 30.51
CA ALA A 20 29.57 4.24 29.19
C ALA A 20 30.53 3.86 28.05
N LYS A 21 31.78 3.48 28.38
CA LYS A 21 32.77 2.98 27.42
C LYS A 21 32.52 1.53 26.98
N GLU A 22 31.68 0.78 27.71
CA GLU A 22 31.40 -0.64 27.47
C GLU A 22 30.11 -0.86 26.67
N HIS A 23 29.44 0.22 26.25
CA HIS A 23 28.19 0.11 25.47
C HIS A 23 28.51 -0.31 24.03
N ASN A 24 28.06 -1.51 23.67
CA ASN A 24 28.14 -2.02 22.32
C ASN A 24 26.90 -1.62 21.53
N LYS A 25 27.12 -1.15 20.29
CA LYS A 25 26.06 -0.83 19.33
C LYS A 25 26.21 -1.71 18.10
N VAL A 26 25.13 -2.35 17.69
CA VAL A 26 25.04 -3.10 16.42
C VAL A 26 23.94 -2.49 15.58
N VAL A 27 24.24 -2.23 14.31
CA VAL A 27 23.29 -1.74 13.30
C VAL A 27 23.30 -2.75 12.16
N THR A 28 22.13 -3.29 11.81
CA THR A 28 22.04 -4.43 10.90
C THR A 28 20.72 -4.46 10.13
N LYS A 29 20.73 -5.15 8.98
CA LYS A 29 19.52 -5.54 8.25
C LYS A 29 19.07 -6.96 8.58
N ASP A 30 19.92 -7.78 9.19
CA ASP A 30 19.55 -9.14 9.61
C ASP A 30 19.05 -9.13 11.06
N PHE A 31 17.74 -9.36 11.21
CA PHE A 31 17.13 -9.42 12.54
C PHE A 31 17.65 -10.60 13.40
N ASN A 32 18.29 -11.62 12.81
CA ASN A 32 18.92 -12.69 13.58
C ASN A 32 20.10 -12.21 14.41
N GLU A 33 20.85 -11.20 13.95
CA GLU A 33 21.93 -10.61 14.75
C GLU A 33 21.37 -9.95 16.02
N ILE A 34 20.22 -9.27 15.91
CA ILE A 34 19.50 -8.71 17.07
C ILE A 34 19.07 -9.82 18.03
N ARG A 35 18.53 -10.94 17.50
CA ARG A 35 18.14 -12.10 18.32
C ARG A 35 19.32 -12.69 19.09
N ASN A 36 20.48 -12.77 18.45
CA ASN A 36 21.69 -13.28 19.09
C ASN A 36 22.16 -12.36 20.21
N ILE A 37 22.16 -11.04 19.98
CA ILE A 37 22.52 -10.06 21.04
C ILE A 37 21.59 -10.19 22.24
N ILE A 38 20.27 -10.33 22.03
CA ILE A 38 19.31 -10.53 23.13
C ILE A 38 19.61 -11.83 23.88
N LYS A 39 19.88 -12.91 23.15
CA LYS A 39 20.16 -14.22 23.73
C LYS A 39 21.47 -14.23 24.54
N ASP A 40 22.53 -13.65 23.99
CA ASP A 40 23.87 -13.65 24.59
C ASP A 40 23.91 -12.81 25.88
N ASN A 41 23.05 -11.80 25.99
CA ASN A 41 22.93 -10.95 27.18
C ASN A 41 21.83 -11.41 28.17
N ALA A 42 21.16 -12.54 27.90
CA ALA A 42 20.08 -13.04 28.76
C ALA A 42 20.58 -13.91 29.93
N GLU A 43 21.84 -14.37 29.91
CA GLU A 43 22.39 -15.27 30.94
C GLU A 43 23.27 -14.51 31.94
N LEU A 44 22.92 -14.56 33.22
CA LEU A 44 23.79 -14.08 34.30
C LEU A 44 24.89 -15.12 34.58
N SER A 45 26.15 -14.71 34.49
CA SER A 45 27.28 -15.58 34.82
C SER A 45 28.48 -14.78 35.34
N SER A 46 29.51 -15.46 35.84
CA SER A 46 30.77 -14.79 36.20
C SER A 46 31.47 -14.12 35.02
N LYS A 47 31.14 -14.54 33.78
CA LYS A 47 31.64 -13.94 32.53
C LYS A 47 30.70 -12.85 31.97
N ASN A 48 29.47 -12.78 32.47
CA ASN A 48 28.48 -11.73 32.15
C ASN A 48 28.00 -11.07 33.45
N PRO A 49 28.79 -10.15 34.02
CA PRO A 49 28.54 -9.58 35.34
C PRO A 49 27.30 -8.66 35.33
N ALA A 50 26.56 -8.67 36.44
CA ALA A 50 25.39 -7.82 36.62
C ALA A 50 25.77 -6.39 37.00
N TYR A 51 24.98 -5.44 36.50
CA TYR A 51 24.99 -4.04 36.92
C TYR A 51 23.57 -3.63 37.36
N PRO A 52 23.41 -2.73 38.35
CA PRO A 52 22.08 -2.24 38.75
C PRO A 52 21.40 -1.47 37.60
N ILE A 53 20.20 -1.89 37.20
CA ILE A 53 19.43 -1.27 36.10
C ILE A 53 18.18 -0.51 36.56
N SER A 54 17.69 -0.80 37.76
CA SER A 54 16.55 -0.11 38.37
C SER A 54 16.58 -0.29 39.89
N TYR A 55 15.89 0.60 40.60
CA TYR A 55 15.71 0.52 42.05
C TYR A 55 14.32 1.06 42.42
N THR A 56 13.86 0.70 43.61
CA THR A 56 12.71 1.33 44.26
C THR A 56 13.19 2.13 45.46
N SER A 57 12.43 3.15 45.84
CA SER A 57 12.72 3.99 47.01
C SER A 57 11.49 4.12 47.88
N THR A 58 11.73 4.40 49.15
CA THR A 58 10.68 4.70 50.13
C THR A 58 10.87 6.11 50.68
N PHE A 59 9.77 6.78 51.01
CA PHE A 59 9.80 8.06 51.69
C PHE A 59 10.19 7.87 53.15
N LEU A 60 11.20 8.62 53.63
CA LEU A 60 11.64 8.55 55.03
C LEU A 60 10.54 8.94 56.05
N LYS A 61 9.54 9.72 55.61
CA LYS A 61 8.46 10.24 56.46
C LYS A 61 7.50 9.14 56.96
N ASP A 62 7.12 8.24 56.06
CA ASP A 62 6.02 7.29 56.26
C ASP A 62 6.36 5.87 55.75
N ASN A 63 7.61 5.66 55.29
CA ASN A 63 8.08 4.43 54.65
C ASN A 63 7.23 3.99 53.44
N ALA A 64 6.43 4.87 52.85
CA ALA A 64 5.64 4.55 51.66
C ALA A 64 6.54 4.46 50.42
N THR A 65 6.21 3.58 49.47
CA THR A 65 6.92 3.45 48.19
C THR A 65 6.77 4.73 47.37
N ALA A 66 7.89 5.29 46.92
CA ALA A 66 7.90 6.45 46.03
C ALA A 66 7.51 6.04 44.60
N ALA A 67 6.62 6.82 43.99
CA ALA A 67 6.15 6.62 42.63
C ALA A 67 6.43 7.88 41.78
N VAL A 68 6.82 7.68 40.52
CA VAL A 68 6.97 8.76 39.54
C VAL A 68 5.70 8.82 38.72
N HIS A 69 4.92 9.89 38.88
CA HIS A 69 3.69 10.12 38.15
C HIS A 69 3.96 10.87 36.84
N ASN A 70 4.09 10.13 35.74
CA ASN A 70 4.26 10.72 34.41
C ASN A 70 2.88 10.95 33.77
N ASN A 71 2.66 12.14 33.22
CA ASN A 71 1.49 12.47 32.41
C ASN A 71 1.95 13.22 31.15
N THR A 72 1.54 12.76 29.97
CA THR A 72 1.94 13.34 28.69
C THR A 72 0.84 13.15 27.65
N ASP A 73 0.72 14.14 26.77
CA ASP A 73 -0.02 14.01 25.52
C ASP A 73 0.98 13.69 24.39
N TYR A 74 0.53 12.93 23.39
CA TYR A 74 1.29 12.68 22.17
C TYR A 74 0.32 12.52 20.99
N ILE A 75 0.83 12.71 19.77
CA ILE A 75 0.06 12.48 18.55
C ILE A 75 0.51 11.13 17.98
N GLU A 76 -0.42 10.18 17.92
CA GLU A 76 -0.21 8.93 17.18
C GLU A 76 -0.40 9.19 15.68
N THR A 77 0.63 8.90 14.89
CA THR A 77 0.58 9.08 13.43
C THR A 77 0.52 7.73 12.76
N THR A 78 -0.49 7.54 11.90
CA THR A 78 -0.62 6.37 11.03
C THR A 78 -0.53 6.80 9.58
N THR A 79 0.24 6.06 8.78
CA THR A 79 0.41 6.31 7.35
C THR A 79 -0.02 5.08 6.57
N THR A 80 -0.67 5.29 5.43
CA THR A 80 -0.95 4.23 4.45
C THR A 80 -0.25 4.58 3.15
N GLU A 81 0.47 3.62 2.59
CA GLU A 81 1.19 3.78 1.32
C GLU A 81 0.36 3.17 0.18
N TYR A 82 0.30 3.90 -0.93
CA TYR A 82 -0.35 3.47 -2.17
C TYR A 82 0.65 3.53 -3.31
N SER A 83 0.54 2.61 -4.26
CA SER A 83 1.38 2.54 -5.46
C SER A 83 0.60 2.97 -6.70
N SER A 84 1.28 3.60 -7.65
CA SER A 84 0.70 3.90 -8.96
C SER A 84 0.38 2.62 -9.72
N ALA A 85 -0.64 2.66 -10.56
CA ALA A 85 -1.00 1.55 -11.43
C ALA A 85 -0.86 1.92 -12.91
N LYS A 86 -0.67 0.89 -13.72
CA LYS A 86 -0.73 0.99 -15.17
C LYS A 86 -1.93 0.18 -15.68
N MET A 87 -2.92 0.83 -16.27
CA MET A 87 -4.02 0.14 -16.94
C MET A 87 -3.72 -0.01 -18.43
N THR A 88 -3.73 -1.24 -18.94
CA THR A 88 -3.60 -1.53 -20.38
C THR A 88 -4.95 -1.93 -20.93
N LEU A 89 -5.43 -1.20 -21.96
CA LEU A 89 -6.59 -1.63 -22.75
C LEU A 89 -6.09 -2.36 -24.00
N ASP A 90 -6.69 -3.49 -24.31
CA ASP A 90 -6.31 -4.36 -25.41
C ASP A 90 -7.56 -4.84 -26.16
N HIS A 91 -7.72 -4.41 -27.41
CA HIS A 91 -8.85 -4.76 -28.27
C HIS A 91 -8.37 -5.54 -29.48
N TYR A 92 -8.74 -6.81 -29.51
CA TYR A 92 -8.49 -7.74 -30.61
C TYR A 92 -9.78 -8.36 -31.17
N GLY A 93 -10.95 -7.83 -30.80
CA GLY A 93 -12.25 -8.32 -31.26
C GLY A 93 -12.59 -7.90 -32.68
N ALA A 94 -13.30 -8.75 -33.43
CA ALA A 94 -13.73 -8.49 -34.80
C ALA A 94 -14.96 -7.53 -34.87
N TYR A 95 -14.88 -6.39 -34.19
CA TYR A 95 -15.91 -5.34 -34.12
C TYR A 95 -15.28 -3.99 -33.77
N VAL A 96 -16.04 -2.90 -33.96
CA VAL A 96 -15.65 -1.58 -33.45
C VAL A 96 -16.02 -1.51 -31.97
N ALA A 97 -15.11 -1.04 -31.13
CA ALA A 97 -15.34 -0.87 -29.70
C ALA A 97 -15.18 0.58 -29.26
N GLN A 98 -15.90 0.96 -28.20
CA GLN A 98 -15.70 2.19 -27.45
C GLN A 98 -15.47 1.84 -25.98
N PHE A 99 -14.57 2.59 -25.34
CA PHE A 99 -14.35 2.50 -23.90
C PHE A 99 -14.88 3.73 -23.19
N ASP A 100 -15.30 3.55 -21.94
CA ASP A 100 -15.61 4.60 -20.98
C ASP A 100 -14.88 4.25 -19.68
N VAL A 101 -13.71 4.87 -19.50
CA VAL A 101 -12.83 4.70 -18.34
C VAL A 101 -12.84 5.99 -17.52
N SER A 102 -13.08 5.85 -16.23
CA SER A 102 -13.07 6.96 -15.28
C SER A 102 -12.55 6.53 -13.91
N TRP A 103 -11.99 7.46 -13.15
CA TRP A 103 -11.53 7.26 -11.78
C TRP A 103 -11.63 8.56 -11.01
N ASP A 104 -11.50 8.49 -9.69
CA ASP A 104 -11.37 9.68 -8.84
C ASP A 104 -9.96 9.73 -8.27
N GLU A 105 -9.36 10.92 -8.29
CA GLU A 105 -8.12 11.19 -7.54
C GLU A 105 -8.48 11.82 -6.20
N PHE A 106 -8.12 11.16 -5.09
CA PHE A 106 -8.38 11.67 -3.75
C PHE A 106 -7.24 12.55 -3.26
N SER A 107 -7.59 13.56 -2.48
CA SER A 107 -6.69 14.44 -1.74
C SER A 107 -7.34 14.79 -0.40
N TYR A 108 -6.61 15.43 0.51
CA TYR A 108 -7.14 15.87 1.79
C TYR A 108 -7.03 17.38 1.93
N ASP A 109 -8.09 18.02 2.42
CA ASP A 109 -8.07 19.45 2.73
C ASP A 109 -7.34 19.75 4.05
N ALA A 110 -7.25 21.02 4.41
CA ALA A 110 -6.58 21.46 5.64
C ALA A 110 -7.20 20.89 6.94
N ASN A 111 -8.44 20.38 6.89
CA ASN A 111 -9.13 19.76 8.00
C ASN A 111 -9.06 18.22 7.97
N GLY A 112 -8.33 17.65 7.01
CA GLY A 112 -8.24 16.20 6.81
C GLY A 112 -9.49 15.59 6.18
N LYS A 113 -10.38 16.40 5.59
CA LYS A 113 -11.53 15.88 4.85
C LYS A 113 -11.10 15.48 3.44
N GLU A 114 -11.57 14.31 3.02
CA GLU A 114 -11.30 13.82 1.67
C GLU A 114 -12.01 14.68 0.60
N VAL A 115 -11.24 15.05 -0.43
CA VAL A 115 -11.69 15.78 -1.63
C VAL A 115 -11.40 14.93 -2.85
N LEU A 116 -12.44 14.67 -3.65
CA LEU A 116 -12.37 13.84 -4.86
C LEU A 116 -12.36 14.69 -6.11
N THR A 117 -11.38 14.45 -6.98
CA THR A 117 -11.31 15.04 -8.31
C THR A 117 -11.60 13.96 -9.35
N HIS A 118 -12.73 14.08 -10.04
CA HIS A 118 -13.10 13.12 -11.07
C HIS A 118 -12.21 13.25 -12.30
N LYS A 119 -11.78 12.11 -12.84
CA LYS A 119 -10.93 11.98 -14.03
C LYS A 119 -11.54 10.99 -15.01
N THR A 120 -11.30 11.25 -16.28
CA THR A 120 -11.77 10.42 -17.40
C THR A 120 -10.63 10.26 -18.40
N TRP A 121 -10.59 9.11 -19.06
CA TRP A 121 -9.64 8.91 -20.16
C TRP A 121 -10.03 9.73 -21.39
N GLU A 122 -9.07 10.42 -22.00
CA GLU A 122 -9.29 11.27 -23.19
C GLU A 122 -9.82 10.49 -24.41
N GLY A 123 -9.54 9.20 -24.48
CA GLY A 123 -10.00 8.32 -25.56
C GLY A 123 -11.43 7.79 -25.39
N ASN A 124 -12.15 8.23 -24.33
CA ASN A 124 -13.51 7.77 -24.06
C ASN A 124 -14.46 8.03 -25.24
N ASN A 125 -15.35 7.07 -25.50
CA ASN A 125 -16.37 7.11 -26.55
C ASN A 125 -15.83 7.33 -27.98
N GLN A 126 -14.54 7.07 -28.22
CA GLN A 126 -13.96 7.07 -29.56
C GLN A 126 -13.90 5.66 -30.13
N ASP A 127 -14.24 5.52 -31.40
CA ASP A 127 -14.22 4.23 -32.09
C ASP A 127 -12.80 3.67 -32.19
N LYS A 128 -12.62 2.42 -31.74
CA LYS A 128 -11.37 1.65 -31.81
C LYS A 128 -11.62 0.34 -32.57
N THR A 129 -10.77 0.04 -33.54
CA THR A 129 -10.81 -1.20 -34.33
C THR A 129 -9.71 -2.15 -33.89
N ALA A 130 -9.87 -3.46 -34.12
CA ALA A 130 -8.79 -4.40 -33.89
C ALA A 130 -7.63 -4.21 -34.91
N HIS A 131 -6.36 -4.34 -34.53
CA HIS A 131 -5.85 -4.42 -33.16
C HIS A 131 -5.63 -3.02 -32.58
N TYR A 132 -6.12 -2.76 -31.37
CA TYR A 132 -5.87 -1.51 -30.65
C TYR A 132 -5.35 -1.79 -29.26
N SER A 133 -4.26 -1.12 -28.86
CA SER A 133 -3.75 -1.18 -27.50
C SER A 133 -3.30 0.19 -27.02
N THR A 134 -3.59 0.50 -25.76
CA THR A 134 -3.17 1.75 -25.13
C THR A 134 -2.94 1.56 -23.64
N VAL A 135 -2.24 2.51 -23.04
CA VAL A 135 -1.90 2.51 -21.62
C VAL A 135 -2.44 3.78 -20.98
N ILE A 136 -3.17 3.61 -19.89
CA ILE A 136 -3.70 4.67 -19.04
C ILE A 136 -2.93 4.62 -17.71
N PRO A 137 -2.05 5.58 -17.44
CA PRO A 137 -1.39 5.68 -16.13
C PRO A 137 -2.41 6.13 -15.08
N LEU A 138 -2.42 5.46 -13.93
CA LEU A 138 -3.24 5.82 -12.78
C LEU A 138 -2.32 6.22 -11.62
N SER A 139 -2.53 7.44 -11.11
CA SER A 139 -1.82 7.99 -9.96
C SER A 139 -2.04 7.12 -8.70
N PRO A 140 -1.10 7.07 -7.73
CA PRO A 140 -1.26 6.28 -6.51
C PRO A 140 -2.51 6.64 -5.67
N ASN A 141 -2.98 7.87 -5.80
CA ASN A 141 -4.20 8.36 -5.16
C ASN A 141 -5.47 8.14 -6.00
N SER A 142 -5.44 7.22 -6.97
CA SER A 142 -6.61 6.87 -7.78
C SER A 142 -7.50 5.88 -7.03
N LYS A 143 -8.82 6.11 -7.03
CA LYS A 143 -9.83 5.18 -6.52
C LYS A 143 -11.09 5.21 -7.37
N ASN A 144 -12.06 4.37 -7.02
CA ASN A 144 -13.34 4.26 -7.74
C ASN A 144 -13.14 4.03 -9.25
N VAL A 145 -12.12 3.24 -9.60
CA VAL A 145 -11.76 2.99 -11.00
C VAL A 145 -12.91 2.22 -11.66
N LYS A 146 -13.42 2.77 -12.76
CA LYS A 146 -14.50 2.23 -13.57
C LYS A 146 -13.99 1.97 -14.98
N VAL A 147 -14.33 0.80 -15.51
CA VAL A 147 -13.99 0.40 -16.88
C VAL A 147 -15.23 -0.16 -17.55
N VAL A 148 -15.66 0.51 -18.61
CA VAL A 148 -16.73 0.05 -19.49
C VAL A 148 -16.18 -0.10 -20.90
N ALA A 149 -16.54 -1.20 -21.57
CA ALA A 149 -16.33 -1.33 -23.01
C ALA A 149 -17.62 -1.76 -23.69
N ARG A 150 -17.88 -1.19 -24.86
CA ARG A 150 -19.06 -1.44 -25.68
C ARG A 150 -18.63 -1.79 -27.10
N GLU A 151 -19.29 -2.75 -27.73
CA GLU A 151 -19.13 -3.02 -29.16
C GLU A 151 -20.25 -2.36 -29.98
N CYS A 152 -19.92 -1.97 -31.20
CA CYS A 152 -20.89 -1.53 -32.19
C CYS A 152 -21.45 -2.75 -32.92
N THR A 153 -22.71 -3.10 -32.66
CA THR A 153 -23.34 -4.29 -33.28
C THR A 153 -23.86 -4.02 -34.69
N GLY A 154 -24.06 -2.73 -35.03
CA GLY A 154 -24.72 -2.31 -36.27
C GLY A 154 -26.22 -2.64 -36.36
N LEU A 155 -26.82 -3.14 -35.28
CA LEU A 155 -28.26 -3.45 -35.21
C LEU A 155 -29.05 -2.20 -34.81
N ALA A 156 -30.09 -1.85 -35.59
CA ALA A 156 -30.93 -0.66 -35.35
C ALA A 156 -31.55 -0.60 -33.94
N TRP A 157 -31.76 -1.76 -33.29
CA TRP A 157 -32.35 -1.87 -31.96
C TRP A 157 -31.34 -2.04 -30.80
N GLU A 158 -30.06 -2.26 -31.10
CA GLU A 158 -29.00 -2.44 -30.08
C GLU A 158 -27.65 -1.95 -30.62
N TRP A 159 -27.58 -0.70 -31.08
CA TRP A 159 -26.41 -0.19 -31.81
C TRP A 159 -25.09 -0.32 -31.04
N TRP A 160 -25.14 -0.24 -29.70
CA TRP A 160 -24.03 -0.48 -28.80
C TRP A 160 -24.39 -1.53 -27.74
N ARG A 161 -23.65 -2.63 -27.70
CA ARG A 161 -23.77 -3.65 -26.64
C ARG A 161 -22.63 -3.53 -25.64
N THR A 162 -22.93 -3.52 -24.35
CA THR A 162 -21.90 -3.50 -23.30
C THR A 162 -21.26 -4.89 -23.17
N ILE A 163 -19.93 -4.94 -23.31
CA ILE A 163 -19.14 -6.16 -23.21
C ILE A 163 -18.62 -6.34 -21.78
N ILE A 164 -18.22 -5.23 -21.17
CA ILE A 164 -17.75 -5.18 -19.79
C ILE A 164 -18.20 -3.89 -19.12
N ASN A 165 -18.55 -3.98 -17.84
CA ASN A 165 -18.90 -2.85 -17.00
C ASN A 165 -18.46 -3.16 -15.57
N GLU A 166 -17.18 -2.93 -15.31
CA GLU A 166 -16.58 -3.17 -14.00
C GLU A 166 -16.44 -1.87 -13.24
N GLN A 167 -16.82 -1.92 -11.96
CA GLN A 167 -16.83 -0.81 -11.03
C GLN A 167 -15.90 -1.13 -9.87
N ASN A 168 -15.27 -0.11 -9.30
CA ASN A 168 -14.35 -0.26 -8.16
C ASN A 168 -13.21 -1.25 -8.42
N VAL A 169 -12.65 -1.21 -9.64
CA VAL A 169 -11.49 -2.03 -10.02
C VAL A 169 -10.33 -1.72 -9.05
N PRO A 170 -9.75 -2.72 -8.37
CA PRO A 170 -8.70 -2.48 -7.39
C PRO A 170 -7.44 -1.94 -8.07
N LEU A 171 -6.79 -0.99 -7.41
CA LEU A 171 -5.55 -0.38 -7.89
C LEU A 171 -4.37 -1.35 -7.64
N THR A 172 -4.05 -2.17 -8.62
CA THR A 172 -2.86 -3.05 -8.65
C THR A 172 -1.81 -2.49 -9.58
N ASN A 173 -0.53 -2.89 -9.41
CA ASN A 173 0.58 -2.36 -10.23
C ASN A 173 0.30 -2.40 -11.74
N GLU A 174 -0.34 -3.47 -12.21
CA GLU A 174 -0.84 -3.60 -13.57
C GLU A 174 -2.32 -4.01 -13.55
N ILE A 175 -3.12 -3.39 -14.42
CA ILE A 175 -4.51 -3.75 -14.67
C ILE A 175 -4.61 -3.99 -16.17
N LYS A 176 -4.90 -5.20 -16.62
CA LYS A 176 -5.05 -5.50 -18.04
C LYS A 176 -6.50 -5.77 -18.37
N VAL A 177 -7.07 -4.93 -19.22
CA VAL A 177 -8.44 -5.04 -19.74
C VAL A 177 -8.35 -5.49 -21.19
N SER A 178 -8.84 -6.68 -21.47
CA SER A 178 -8.79 -7.28 -22.80
C SER A 178 -10.20 -7.55 -23.31
N ILE A 179 -10.51 -7.08 -24.51
CA ILE A 179 -11.76 -7.38 -25.24
C ILE A 179 -11.47 -8.07 -26.58
N GLY A 180 -12.28 -9.06 -26.92
CA GLY A 180 -12.04 -9.99 -28.03
C GLY A 180 -13.30 -10.63 -28.58
N GLY A 181 -13.13 -11.67 -29.39
CA GLY A 181 -14.25 -12.44 -29.96
C GLY A 181 -14.82 -11.81 -31.23
N THR A 182 -16.09 -12.08 -31.51
CA THR A 182 -16.82 -11.59 -32.68
C THR A 182 -18.02 -10.76 -32.23
N THR A 183 -18.64 -10.00 -33.14
CA THR A 183 -19.85 -9.21 -32.83
C THR A 183 -20.99 -10.05 -32.23
N LEU A 184 -21.09 -11.34 -32.56
CA LEU A 184 -22.11 -12.22 -31.98
C LEU A 184 -21.72 -12.71 -30.58
N TYR A 185 -20.44 -13.06 -30.42
CA TYR A 185 -19.87 -13.64 -29.20
C TYR A 185 -18.60 -12.89 -28.80
N PRO A 186 -18.72 -11.70 -28.18
CA PRO A 186 -17.61 -10.92 -27.69
C PRO A 186 -17.15 -11.52 -26.36
N THR A 187 -15.87 -11.34 -26.06
CA THR A 187 -15.27 -11.76 -24.79
C THR A 187 -14.63 -10.56 -24.13
N ALA A 188 -14.64 -10.52 -22.81
CA ALA A 188 -13.88 -9.54 -22.04
C ALA A 188 -13.21 -10.21 -20.83
N ASN A 189 -12.06 -9.68 -20.42
CA ASN A 189 -11.31 -10.13 -19.27
C ASN A 189 -10.61 -8.95 -18.59
N ILE A 190 -10.61 -8.93 -17.26
CA ILE A 190 -9.75 -8.05 -16.45
C ILE A 190 -8.82 -8.93 -15.62
N SER A 191 -7.52 -8.66 -15.69
CA SER A 191 -6.51 -9.31 -14.85
C SER A 191 -5.63 -8.29 -14.14
N HIS A 192 -5.05 -8.72 -13.02
CA HIS A 192 -4.22 -7.93 -12.11
C HIS A 192 -2.86 -8.60 -11.90
#